data_AF-A0A7J3EH25-F1
#
_entry.id   AF-A0A7J3EH25-F1
#
_cell.length_a   1.000
_cell.length_b   1.000
_cell.length_c   1.000
_cell.angle_alpha   90.00
_cell.angle_beta   90.00
_cell.angle_gamma   90.00
#
_symmetry.space_group_name_H-M   'P 1'
#
loop_
_entity.id
_entity.type
_entity.pdbx_description
1 polymer ?
#
loop_
_entity_poly.entity_id
_entity_poly.type
_entity_poly.pdbx_seq_one_letter_code
_entity_poly.pdbx_strand_id
1 'polypeptide(L)' 'MKVELGGSEDRLNITVIGAGGTAGSFITDRLLKKDYNVFLCEKGEGVVKLQKKGLTATRVE' A
#
# COMPACT_ATOMS: atom_id res chain seq x y z
N MET A 1 8.02 -3.84 -33.51
CA MET A 1 7.32 -3.14 -32.41
C MET A 1 8.19 -3.32 -31.17
N LYS A 2 8.90 -2.27 -30.74
CA LYS A 2 9.75 -2.34 -29.55
C LYS A 2 8.81 -2.20 -28.35
N VAL A 3 8.71 -3.24 -27.54
CA VAL A 3 8.04 -3.16 -26.24
C VAL A 3 9.05 -2.52 -25.30
N GLU A 4 8.86 -1.24 -24.99
CA GLU A 4 9.61 -0.58 -23.93
C GLU A 4 9.06 -1.08 -22.60
N LEU A 5 9.77 -2.03 -21.99
CA LEU A 5 9.61 -2.34 -20.58
C LEU A 5 10.21 -1.17 -19.80
N GLY A 6 9.43 -0.11 -19.59
CA GLY A 6 9.81 0.98 -18.69
C GLY A 6 10.09 0.40 -17.31
N GLY A 7 11.37 0.32 -16.95
CA GLY A 7 11.82 -0.25 -15.69
C GLY A 7 11.18 0.48 -14.51
N SER A 8 10.62 -0.29 -13.57
CA SER A 8 10.03 0.18 -12.32
C SER A 8 11.08 0.63 -11.28
N GLU A 9 12.26 1.10 -11.73
CA GLU A 9 13.42 1.35 -10.84
C GLU A 9 13.32 2.68 -10.07
N ASP A 10 12.49 3.64 -10.50
CA ASP A 10 12.40 4.96 -9.85
C ASP A 10 11.31 5.06 -8.77
N ARG A 11 10.43 4.06 -8.63
CA ARG A 11 9.35 4.09 -7.63
C ARG A 11 9.82 3.54 -6.30
N LEU A 12 9.87 4.41 -5.28
CA LEU A 12 10.21 4.00 -3.92
C LEU A 12 9.16 3.01 -3.40
N ASN A 13 9.66 1.89 -2.87
CA ASN A 13 8.85 0.90 -2.16
C ASN A 13 8.62 1.37 -0.73
N ILE A 14 7.37 1.49 -0.31
CA ILE A 14 7.01 1.92 1.05
C ILE A 14 6.08 0.88 1.67
N THR A 15 6.48 0.31 2.81
CA THR A 15 5.63 -0.58 3.60
C THR A 15 5.08 0.16 4.81
N VAL A 16 3.76 0.13 5.01
CA VAL A 16 3.09 0.68 6.20
C VAL A 16 2.67 -0.46 7.11
N ILE A 17 3.27 -0.57 8.29
CA ILE A 17 2.89 -1.54 9.32
C ILE A 17 1.83 -0.90 10.22
N GLY A 18 0.70 -1.58 10.42
CA GLY A 18 -0.48 -1.00 11.08
C GLY A 18 -1.28 -0.07 10.14
N ALA A 19 -1.34 -0.42 8.84
CA ALA A 19 -1.90 0.42 7.79
C ALA A 19 -3.41 0.74 7.95
N GLY A 20 -4.16 -0.11 8.66
CA GLY A 20 -5.58 0.08 8.95
C GLY A 20 -5.88 0.77 10.29
N GLY A 21 -4.87 0.97 11.13
CA GLY A 21 -4.96 1.74 12.37
C GLY A 21 -5.21 3.24 12.14
N THR A 22 -5.53 3.98 13.20
CA THR A 22 -5.87 5.43 13.09
C THR A 22 -4.77 6.24 12.40
N ALA A 23 -3.51 6.08 12.85
CA ALA A 23 -2.38 6.79 12.25
C ALA A 23 -1.97 6.19 10.89
N GLY A 24 -1.90 4.86 10.79
CA GLY A 24 -1.48 4.19 9.55
C GLY A 24 -2.42 4.44 8.38
N SER A 25 -3.74 4.54 8.64
CA SER A 25 -4.74 4.85 7.62
C SER A 25 -4.55 6.25 7.04
N PHE A 26 -4.24 7.23 7.91
CA PHE A 26 -3.96 8.61 7.47
C PHE A 26 -2.69 8.71 6.61
N ILE A 27 -1.64 7.97 6.97
CA ILE A 27 -0.40 7.91 6.19
C ILE A 27 -0.65 7.20 4.85
N THR A 28 -1.34 6.06 4.89
CA THR A 28 -1.72 5.26 3.71
C THR A 28 -2.47 6.12 2.68
N ASP A 29 -3.47 6.88 3.12
CA ASP A 29 -4.27 7.75 2.24
C ASP A 29 -3.46 8.85 1.55
N ARG A 30 -2.33 9.26 2.13
CA ARG A 30 -1.42 10.25 1.54
C ARG A 30 -0.44 9.61 0.57
N LEU A 31 0.11 8.45 0.92
CA LEU A 31 1.08 7.73 0.09
C LEU A 31 0.45 7.20 -1.21
N LEU A 32 -0.79 6.71 -1.16
CA LEU A 32 -1.51 6.22 -2.34
C LEU A 32 -1.80 7.29 -3.41
N LYS A 33 -1.64 8.58 -3.07
CA LYS A 33 -1.80 9.70 -4.01
C LYS A 33 -0.49 10.10 -4.69
N LYS A 34 0.59 9.37 -4.42
CA LYS A 34 1.95 9.64 -4.90
C LYS A 34 2.44 8.46 -5.73
N ASP A 35 3.56 8.66 -6.41
CA ASP A 35 4.17 7.66 -7.27
C ASP A 35 5.05 6.68 -6.48
N TYR A 36 4.43 5.94 -5.57
CA TYR A 36 5.09 4.94 -4.73
C TYR A 36 4.49 3.56 -4.96
N ASN A 37 5.32 2.52 -4.77
CA ASN A 37 4.83 1.15 -4.60
C ASN A 37 4.51 0.94 -3.12
N VAL A 38 3.22 1.03 -2.76
CA VAL A 38 2.79 0.98 -1.35
C VAL A 38 2.32 -0.43 -0.98
N PHE A 39 2.93 -1.00 0.07
CA PHE A 39 2.58 -2.28 0.67
C PHE A 39 1.95 -2.07 2.04
N LEU A 40 0.84 -2.76 2.32
CA LEU A 40 0.04 -2.52 3.52
C LEU A 40 0.09 -3.75 4.42
N CYS A 41 0.62 -3.62 5.63
CA CYS A 41 0.65 -4.69 6.61
C CYS A 41 -0.32 -4.35 7.75
N GLU A 42 -1.31 -5.21 8.00
CA GLU A 42 -2.30 -5.01 9.05
C GLU A 42 -2.87 -6.33 9.54
N LYS A 43 -3.30 -6.36 10.81
CA LYS A 43 -4.01 -7.46 11.45
C LYS A 43 -5.28 -6.98 12.15
N GLY A 44 -6.19 -7.91 12.44
CA GLY A 44 -7.42 -7.61 13.19
C GLY A 44 -8.37 -6.67 12.43
N GLU A 45 -9.10 -5.82 13.16
CA GLU A 45 -10.16 -4.96 12.61
C GLU A 45 -9.67 -3.94 11.57
N GLY A 46 -8.39 -3.56 11.61
CA GLY A 46 -7.79 -2.66 10.63
C GLY A 46 -7.86 -3.21 9.20
N VAL A 47 -7.85 -4.54 9.04
CA VAL A 47 -8.00 -5.20 7.73
C VAL A 47 -9.35 -4.88 7.09
N VAL A 48 -10.42 -4.88 7.87
CA VAL A 48 -11.77 -4.55 7.38
C VAL A 48 -11.84 -3.10 6.92
N LYS A 49 -11.14 -2.18 7.60
CA LYS A 49 -11.05 -0.77 7.19
C LYS A 49 -10.32 -0.61 5.85
N LEU A 50 -9.25 -1.36 5.64
CA LEU A 50 -8.54 -1.38 4.35
C LEU A 50 -9.43 -1.95 3.25
N GLN A 51 -10.12 -3.07 3.49
CA GLN A 51 -11.01 -3.69 2.53
C GLN A 51 -12.16 -2.77 2.10
N LYS A 52 -12.77 -2.03 3.05
CA LYS A 52 -13.78 -1.00 2.74
C LYS A 52 -13.28 0.12 1.84
N LYS A 53 -11.96 0.34 1.79
CA LYS A 53 -11.29 1.29 0.89
C LYS A 53 -10.85 0.65 -0.44
N GLY A 54 -11.16 -0.62 -0.68
CA GLY A 54 -10.68 -1.38 -1.84
C GLY A 54 -9.19 -1.75 -1.75
N LEU A 55 -8.60 -1.66 -0.55
CA LEU A 55 -7.20 -1.96 -0.32
C LEU A 55 -7.04 -3.37 0.26
N THR A 56 -5.99 -4.06 -0.17
CA THR A 56 -5.64 -5.38 0.34
C THR A 56 -4.39 -5.29 1.18
N ALA A 57 -4.46 -5.77 2.43
CA ALA A 57 -3.27 -5.96 3.24
C ALA A 57 -2.46 -7.14 2.67
N THR A 58 -1.16 -6.94 2.52
CA THR A 58 -0.22 -8.01 2.21
C THR A 58 -0.24 -9.01 3.35
N ARG A 59 -0.60 -10.26 3.05
CA ARG A 59 -0.50 -11.36 4.02
C ARG A 59 0.97 -11.71 4.19
N VAL A 60 1.42 -11.84 5.43
CA VAL A 60 2.66 -12.56 5.74
C VAL A 60 2.23 -14.01 5.87
N GLU A 61 2.64 -14.86 4.92
CA GLU A 61 2.44 -16.31 4.98
C GLU A 61 3.18 -16.93 6.18
#